data_AF-A0A4S9CEN6-F1
#
_entry.id   AF-A0A4S9CEN6-F1
#
_cell.length_a   1.000
_cell.length_b   1.000
_cell.length_c   1.000
_cell.angle_alpha   90.00
_cell.angle_beta   90.00
_cell.angle_gamma   90.00
#
_symmetry.space_group_name_H-M   'P 1'
#
loop_
_entity.id
_entity.type
_entity.pdbx_description
1 polymer ?
#
loop_
_entity_poly.entity_id
_entity_poly.type
_entity_poly.pdbx_seq_one_letter_code
_entity_poly.pdbx_strand_id
1 'polypeptide(L)'
;MSASSPYKESDIIALITQYYHLLFQLHYIPPSSVSFPPPTGRILNLQLCHSLSFTPAVISLMQHLPCPCDESIMLEHDIFIPGSFANSFVNDRFIKLGRDPEIGERDNFLKSTDIALSIMGDEGSFIVLDTEKNVLRVCDFNGPVDEDEEDEVDGQELRYDFDPSCPSDHYTRFPVRDPVAFLQGCVDKIKRLEWIPRKIHGMGVISTGGIEYERLNKILIEEYGWPNDFKQEAWEKDCERIWRDNA
;
A
#
# COMPACT_ATOMS: atom_id res chain seq x y z
N MET A 1 20.38 20.34 -1.46
CA MET A 1 19.05 20.16 -2.08
C MET A 1 19.20 19.17 -3.24
N SER A 2 19.00 17.88 -3.01
CA SER A 2 18.89 16.93 -4.14
C SER A 2 17.54 17.18 -4.80
N ALA A 3 17.56 17.49 -6.10
CA ALA A 3 16.34 17.54 -6.89
C ALA A 3 15.64 16.19 -6.80
N SER A 4 14.34 16.18 -6.46
CA SER A 4 13.51 14.98 -6.55
C SER A 4 13.58 14.46 -7.98
N SER A 5 13.77 13.15 -8.14
CA SER A 5 13.74 12.54 -9.46
C SER A 5 12.36 12.74 -10.08
N PRO A 6 12.23 12.92 -11.41
CA PRO A 6 10.93 13.07 -12.05
C PRO A 6 10.08 11.82 -11.85
N TYR A 7 8.76 12.01 -11.77
CA TYR A 7 7.79 10.91 -11.69
C TYR A 7 8.00 9.90 -12.83
N LYS A 8 8.11 8.63 -12.48
CA LYS A 8 8.21 7.50 -13.41
C LYS A 8 7.19 6.43 -13.04
N GLU A 9 6.10 6.41 -13.79
CA GLU A 9 4.99 5.47 -13.61
C GLU A 9 5.47 4.01 -13.55
N SER A 10 6.44 3.65 -14.41
CA SER A 10 7.01 2.30 -14.49
C SER A 10 7.65 1.82 -13.18
N ASP A 11 8.29 2.72 -12.44
CA ASP A 11 9.01 2.36 -11.21
C ASP A 11 7.99 2.03 -10.11
N ILE A 12 6.90 2.80 -10.03
CA ILE A 12 5.78 2.57 -9.11
C ILE A 12 5.10 1.24 -9.44
N ILE A 13 4.77 0.99 -10.71
CA ILE A 13 4.14 -0.26 -11.15
C ILE A 13 5.03 -1.46 -10.82
N ALA A 14 6.34 -1.37 -11.11
CA ALA A 14 7.27 -2.46 -10.89
C ALA A 14 7.38 -2.83 -9.40
N LEU A 15 7.48 -1.83 -8.51
CA LEU A 15 7.59 -2.04 -7.07
C LEU A 15 6.31 -2.61 -6.46
N ILE A 16 5.14 -2.07 -6.85
CA ILE A 16 3.85 -2.59 -6.37
C ILE A 16 3.62 -4.02 -6.90
N THR A 17 3.99 -4.31 -8.15
CA THR A 17 3.95 -5.66 -8.71
C THR A 17 4.86 -6.62 -7.94
N GLN A 18 6.09 -6.21 -7.64
CA GLN A 18 7.02 -6.99 -6.82
C GLN A 18 6.47 -7.25 -5.41
N TYR A 19 5.85 -6.24 -4.80
CA TYR A 19 5.23 -6.37 -3.49
C TYR A 19 4.15 -7.46 -3.48
N TYR A 20 3.22 -7.44 -4.45
CA TYR A 20 2.21 -8.50 -4.57
C TYR A 20 2.80 -9.89 -4.80
N HIS A 21 3.86 -10.00 -5.60
CA HIS A 21 4.53 -11.29 -5.79
C HIS A 21 5.12 -11.84 -4.49
N LEU A 22 5.67 -11.00 -3.61
CA LEU A 22 6.11 -11.44 -2.28
C LEU A 22 4.95 -11.95 -1.42
N LEU A 23 3.79 -11.27 -1.48
CA LEU A 23 2.58 -11.73 -0.79
C LEU A 23 2.14 -13.12 -1.27
N PHE A 24 2.23 -13.39 -2.59
CA PHE A 24 1.91 -14.69 -3.15
C PHE A 24 2.88 -15.78 -2.72
N GLN A 25 4.18 -15.47 -2.69
CA GLN A 25 5.20 -16.41 -2.23
C GLN A 25 4.95 -16.83 -0.78
N LEU A 26 4.61 -15.87 0.09
CA LEU A 26 4.24 -16.13 1.47
C LEU A 26 2.83 -16.76 1.63
N HIS A 27 2.15 -17.09 0.53
CA HIS A 27 0.80 -17.64 0.50
C HIS A 27 -0.24 -16.76 1.24
N TYR A 28 0.08 -15.47 1.43
CA TYR A 28 -0.76 -14.55 2.21
C TYR A 28 -2.11 -14.31 1.51
N ILE A 29 -2.05 -14.01 0.22
CA ILE A 29 -3.19 -13.95 -0.68
C ILE A 29 -2.88 -14.74 -1.96
N PRO A 30 -3.88 -15.33 -2.65
CA PRO A 30 -3.64 -16.04 -3.89
C PRO A 30 -3.50 -15.06 -5.08
N PRO A 31 -2.76 -15.42 -6.15
CA PRO A 31 -2.64 -14.57 -7.34
C PRO A 31 -3.99 -14.20 -7.99
N SER A 32 -5.00 -15.07 -7.88
CA SER A 32 -6.35 -14.83 -8.39
C SER A 32 -7.09 -13.68 -7.70
N SER A 33 -6.65 -13.29 -6.49
CA SER A 33 -7.22 -12.19 -5.73
C SER A 33 -6.77 -10.81 -6.19
N VAL A 34 -5.82 -10.74 -7.14
CA VAL A 34 -5.24 -9.50 -7.64
C VAL A 34 -5.47 -9.40 -9.15
N SER A 35 -6.01 -8.25 -9.57
CA SER A 35 -6.17 -7.88 -10.97
C SER A 35 -4.83 -7.36 -11.49
N PHE A 36 -4.12 -8.18 -12.26
CA PHE A 36 -2.97 -7.74 -13.05
C PHE A 36 -3.45 -7.19 -14.40
N PRO A 37 -3.26 -5.91 -14.70
CA PRO A 37 -3.70 -5.35 -15.96
C PRO A 37 -2.83 -5.84 -17.13
N PRO A 38 -3.37 -5.91 -18.35
CA PRO A 38 -2.56 -6.19 -19.54
C PRO A 38 -1.59 -5.02 -19.82
N PRO A 39 -0.57 -5.20 -20.69
CA PRO A 39 0.37 -4.12 -21.04
C PRO A 39 -0.28 -2.86 -21.63
N THR A 40 -1.48 -2.97 -22.18
CA THR A 40 -2.28 -1.84 -22.71
C THR A 40 -3.08 -1.10 -21.63
N GLY A 41 -3.02 -1.57 -20.39
CA GLY A 41 -3.82 -1.09 -19.28
C GLY A 41 -5.23 -1.71 -19.21
N ARG A 42 -5.82 -1.72 -18.02
CA ARG A 42 -7.23 -2.09 -17.83
C ARG A 42 -8.17 -1.03 -18.41
N ILE A 43 -9.37 -1.46 -18.78
CA ILE A 43 -10.41 -0.57 -19.27
C ILE A 43 -11.05 0.13 -18.07
N LEU A 44 -11.08 1.46 -18.11
CA LEU A 44 -11.76 2.30 -17.12
C LEU A 44 -12.92 3.06 -17.76
N ASN A 45 -13.89 3.46 -16.96
CA ASN A 45 -14.91 4.41 -17.38
C ASN A 45 -14.32 5.82 -17.48
N LEU A 46 -13.81 6.18 -18.65
CA LEU A 46 -13.17 7.49 -18.87
C LEU A 46 -14.11 8.68 -18.64
N GLN A 47 -15.42 8.51 -18.88
CA GLN A 47 -16.39 9.57 -18.60
C GLN A 47 -16.49 9.84 -17.09
N LEU A 48 -16.53 8.78 -16.28
CA LEU A 48 -16.45 8.91 -14.83
C LEU A 48 -15.12 9.55 -14.43
N CYS A 49 -13.99 9.07 -14.97
CA CYS A 49 -12.69 9.61 -14.61
C CYS A 49 -12.58 11.12 -14.88
N HIS A 50 -13.10 11.58 -16.02
CA HIS A 50 -13.16 13.00 -16.34
C HIS A 50 -14.11 13.78 -15.43
N SER A 51 -15.27 13.20 -15.05
CA SER A 51 -16.19 13.85 -14.09
C SER A 51 -15.59 14.02 -12.70
N LEU A 52 -14.72 13.10 -12.28
CA LEU A 52 -13.93 13.18 -11.04
C LEU A 52 -12.65 14.03 -11.20
N SER A 53 -12.46 14.63 -12.36
CA SER A 53 -11.34 15.52 -12.68
C SER A 53 -9.96 14.87 -12.57
N PHE A 54 -9.83 13.55 -12.76
CA PHE A 54 -8.51 12.91 -12.77
C PHE A 54 -7.63 13.40 -13.92
N THR A 55 -6.34 13.62 -13.64
CA THR A 55 -5.37 13.91 -14.69
C THR A 55 -5.08 12.68 -15.54
N PRO A 56 -4.55 12.85 -16.78
CA PRO A 56 -4.13 11.72 -17.61
C PRO A 56 -3.10 10.80 -16.92
N ALA A 57 -2.22 11.33 -16.07
CA ALA A 57 -1.23 10.55 -15.33
C ALA A 57 -1.90 9.64 -14.29
N VAL A 58 -2.87 10.15 -13.54
CA VAL A 58 -3.63 9.33 -12.57
C VAL A 58 -4.45 8.26 -13.29
N ILE A 59 -5.10 8.61 -14.40
CA ILE A 59 -5.84 7.64 -15.23
C ILE A 59 -4.89 6.54 -15.73
N SER A 60 -3.74 6.91 -16.32
CA SER A 60 -2.73 5.95 -16.79
C SER A 60 -2.29 5.01 -15.67
N LEU A 61 -1.95 5.54 -14.50
CA LEU A 61 -1.52 4.71 -13.38
C LEU A 61 -2.63 3.75 -12.90
N MET A 62 -3.88 4.20 -12.78
CA MET A 62 -5.02 3.32 -12.46
C MET A 62 -5.21 2.21 -13.49
N GLN A 63 -4.88 2.47 -14.76
CA GLN A 63 -4.94 1.45 -15.82
C GLN A 63 -3.85 0.38 -15.66
N HIS A 64 -2.71 0.69 -15.06
CA HIS A 64 -1.55 -0.21 -15.06
C HIS A 64 -1.16 -0.78 -13.69
N LEU A 65 -1.73 -0.29 -12.58
CA LEU A 65 -1.44 -0.85 -11.25
C LEU A 65 -2.07 -2.24 -11.04
N PRO A 66 -1.35 -3.22 -10.47
CA PRO A 66 -2.03 -4.37 -9.87
C PRO A 66 -2.81 -3.92 -8.63
N CYS A 67 -4.03 -4.43 -8.45
CA CYS A 67 -4.89 -4.08 -7.33
C CYS A 67 -5.85 -5.23 -6.99
N PRO A 68 -6.47 -5.26 -5.80
CA PRO A 68 -7.42 -6.31 -5.41
C PRO A 68 -8.59 -6.44 -6.41
N CYS A 69 -9.05 -7.66 -6.63
CA CYS A 69 -10.17 -7.95 -7.54
C CYS A 69 -11.53 -7.56 -6.98
N ASP A 70 -11.70 -7.59 -5.66
CA ASP A 70 -12.98 -7.39 -4.99
C ASP A 70 -12.83 -6.86 -3.56
N GLU A 71 -13.97 -6.51 -2.97
CA GLU A 71 -14.09 -5.86 -1.67
C GLU A 71 -13.57 -6.74 -0.52
N SER A 72 -13.65 -8.06 -0.61
CA SER A 72 -13.20 -8.96 0.47
C SER A 72 -11.68 -8.88 0.65
N ILE A 73 -10.95 -8.91 -0.45
CA ILE A 73 -9.49 -8.78 -0.42
C ILE A 73 -9.09 -7.36 0.01
N MET A 74 -9.83 -6.35 -0.44
CA MET A 74 -9.59 -4.98 -0.02
C MET A 74 -9.74 -4.82 1.49
N LEU A 75 -10.84 -5.30 2.10
CA LEU A 75 -11.20 -4.97 3.48
C LEU A 75 -10.75 -5.98 4.54
N GLU A 76 -10.33 -7.18 4.14
CA GLU A 76 -9.96 -8.25 5.10
C GLU A 76 -8.44 -8.46 5.21
N HIS A 77 -7.62 -7.74 4.44
CA HIS A 77 -6.17 -7.93 4.40
C HIS A 77 -5.42 -6.61 4.48
N ASP A 78 -4.51 -6.52 5.44
CA ASP A 78 -3.47 -5.50 5.44
C ASP A 78 -2.62 -5.62 4.18
N ILE A 79 -2.52 -4.53 3.40
CA ILE A 79 -1.72 -4.42 2.18
C ILE A 79 -0.97 -3.08 2.19
N PHE A 80 0.28 -3.12 1.73
CA PHE A 80 1.29 -2.07 1.79
C PHE A 80 1.88 -1.85 3.17
N ILE A 81 1.08 -1.46 4.16
CA ILE A 81 1.51 -1.20 5.54
C ILE A 81 0.53 -1.84 6.54
N PRO A 82 0.95 -2.13 7.79
CA PRO A 82 0.05 -2.64 8.82
C PRO A 82 -1.17 -1.73 9.02
N GLY A 83 -2.35 -2.32 9.13
CA GLY A 83 -3.62 -1.58 9.30
C GLY A 83 -4.03 -0.73 8.10
N SER A 84 -3.61 -1.08 6.88
CA SER A 84 -3.98 -0.37 5.65
C SER A 84 -4.54 -1.31 4.60
N PHE A 85 -5.54 -0.87 3.85
CA PHE A 85 -6.28 -1.70 2.91
C PHE A 85 -6.03 -1.23 1.48
N ALA A 86 -5.54 -2.09 0.59
CA ALA A 86 -5.25 -1.65 -0.78
C ALA A 86 -6.52 -1.17 -1.50
N ASN A 87 -6.39 -0.07 -2.23
CA ASN A 87 -7.46 0.42 -3.08
C ASN A 87 -7.58 -0.45 -4.34
N SER A 88 -8.77 -0.47 -4.94
CA SER A 88 -9.03 -1.16 -6.20
C SER A 88 -9.53 -0.21 -7.28
N PHE A 89 -9.21 -0.55 -8.53
CA PHE A 89 -9.58 0.23 -9.72
C PHE A 89 -10.36 -0.60 -10.74
N VAL A 90 -10.89 -1.76 -10.33
CA VAL A 90 -11.55 -2.69 -11.26
C VAL A 90 -12.99 -2.29 -11.63
N ASN A 91 -13.59 -1.35 -10.89
CA ASN A 91 -14.95 -0.86 -11.17
C ASN A 91 -15.16 0.58 -10.67
N ASP A 92 -16.24 1.19 -11.16
CA ASP A 92 -16.61 2.59 -10.87
C ASP A 92 -16.84 2.88 -9.39
N ARG A 93 -17.33 1.90 -8.62
CA ARG A 93 -17.57 2.06 -7.17
C ARG A 93 -16.25 2.25 -6.43
N PHE A 94 -15.24 1.43 -6.70
CA PHE A 94 -13.94 1.53 -6.03
C PHE A 94 -13.13 2.75 -6.50
N ILE A 95 -13.26 3.13 -7.78
CA ILE A 95 -12.67 4.38 -8.27
C ILE A 95 -13.21 5.59 -7.50
N LYS A 96 -14.53 5.63 -7.24
CA LYS A 96 -15.15 6.67 -6.41
C LYS A 96 -14.70 6.62 -4.96
N LEU A 97 -14.68 5.43 -4.37
CA LEU A 97 -14.23 5.22 -3.00
C LEU A 97 -12.81 5.78 -2.79
N GLY A 98 -11.92 5.54 -3.74
CA GLY A 98 -10.54 6.05 -3.69
C GLY A 98 -10.38 7.58 -3.78
N ARG A 99 -11.45 8.35 -4.03
CA ARG A 99 -11.40 9.83 -4.00
C ARG A 99 -11.34 10.37 -2.58
N ASP A 100 -11.80 9.57 -1.63
CA ASP A 100 -11.84 9.86 -0.21
C ASP A 100 -11.41 8.61 0.55
N PRO A 101 -10.10 8.36 0.67
CA PRO A 101 -9.59 7.17 1.33
C PRO A 101 -9.90 7.13 2.82
N GLU A 102 -10.39 8.22 3.43
CA GLU A 102 -10.72 8.30 4.85
C GLU A 102 -12.13 7.76 5.15
N ILE A 103 -13.16 8.29 4.46
CA ILE A 103 -14.57 7.93 4.71
C ILE A 103 -15.33 7.48 3.46
N GLY A 104 -14.78 7.67 2.26
CA GLY A 104 -15.39 7.19 1.02
C GLY A 104 -16.57 8.01 0.48
N GLU A 105 -16.81 9.23 0.99
CA GLU A 105 -18.02 10.00 0.67
C GLU A 105 -17.76 11.22 -0.23
N ARG A 106 -16.53 11.74 -0.26
CA ARG A 106 -16.19 13.01 -0.95
C ARG A 106 -15.50 12.78 -2.30
N ASP A 107 -16.12 13.22 -3.39
CA ASP A 107 -15.52 13.10 -4.75
C ASP A 107 -14.26 13.99 -4.96
N ASN A 108 -14.09 15.02 -4.13
CA ASN A 108 -13.07 16.06 -4.28
C ASN A 108 -12.14 16.20 -3.06
N PHE A 109 -12.08 15.18 -2.18
CA PHE A 109 -11.15 15.20 -1.05
C PHE A 109 -9.70 15.15 -1.54
N LEU A 110 -9.33 14.15 -2.34
CA LEU A 110 -8.04 14.14 -3.02
C LEU A 110 -8.01 15.15 -4.18
N LYS A 111 -6.83 15.70 -4.50
CA LYS A 111 -6.64 16.52 -5.71
C LYS A 111 -6.78 15.68 -6.99
N SER A 112 -6.87 16.36 -8.14
CA SER A 112 -6.92 15.73 -9.47
C SER A 112 -5.66 14.95 -9.84
N THR A 113 -4.53 15.35 -9.26
CA THR A 113 -3.17 14.79 -9.44
C THR A 113 -2.88 13.60 -8.54
N ASP A 114 -3.80 13.32 -7.61
CA ASP A 114 -3.55 12.43 -6.48
C ASP A 114 -4.36 11.14 -6.62
N ILE A 115 -3.75 10.04 -6.16
CA ILE A 115 -4.34 8.71 -6.16
C ILE A 115 -4.15 8.04 -4.79
N ALA A 116 -5.22 7.46 -4.25
CA ALA A 116 -5.15 6.58 -3.10
C ALA A 116 -4.63 5.20 -3.53
N LEU A 117 -3.43 4.82 -3.08
CA LEU A 117 -2.90 3.46 -3.23
C LEU A 117 -3.54 2.49 -2.23
N SER A 118 -3.86 3.01 -1.04
CA SER A 118 -4.65 2.32 -0.02
C SER A 118 -5.73 3.24 0.55
N ILE A 119 -6.70 2.65 1.21
CA ILE A 119 -7.86 3.27 1.85
C ILE A 119 -7.94 2.81 3.31
N MET A 120 -8.70 3.56 4.11
CA MET A 120 -8.94 3.27 5.51
C MET A 120 -10.04 2.23 5.69
N GLY A 121 -9.80 1.30 6.60
CA GLY A 121 -10.82 0.58 7.36
C GLY A 121 -10.73 1.06 8.82
N ASP A 122 -11.65 0.63 9.67
CA ASP A 122 -11.83 1.13 11.06
C ASP A 122 -10.47 1.29 11.79
N GLU A 123 -10.07 2.53 12.10
CA GLU A 123 -8.80 2.94 12.76
C GLU A 123 -7.47 2.77 11.98
N GLY A 124 -7.52 2.64 10.65
CA GLY A 124 -6.35 2.36 9.80
C GLY A 124 -5.54 3.56 9.27
N SER A 125 -4.47 3.26 8.52
CA SER A 125 -3.69 4.23 7.73
C SER A 125 -4.02 4.13 6.24
N PHE A 126 -3.86 5.22 5.47
CA PHE A 126 -3.98 5.19 4.01
C PHE A 126 -2.81 5.89 3.31
N ILE A 127 -2.58 5.53 2.05
CA ILE A 127 -1.43 5.99 1.27
C ILE A 127 -1.91 6.79 0.06
N VAL A 128 -1.41 8.01 -0.07
CA VAL A 128 -1.71 8.90 -1.21
C VAL A 128 -0.44 9.18 -1.99
N LEU A 129 -0.50 9.00 -3.31
CA LEU A 129 0.55 9.37 -4.24
C LEU A 129 0.12 10.60 -5.06
N ASP A 130 0.94 11.65 -5.03
CA ASP A 130 0.82 12.81 -5.91
C ASP A 130 1.71 12.59 -7.14
N THR A 131 1.06 12.38 -8.30
CA THR A 131 1.74 12.08 -9.57
C THR A 131 2.41 13.30 -10.20
N GLU A 132 2.01 14.52 -9.82
CA GLU A 132 2.60 15.75 -10.35
C GLU A 132 3.88 16.11 -9.60
N LYS A 133 3.83 16.03 -8.27
CA LYS A 133 4.99 16.36 -7.41
C LYS A 133 5.94 15.18 -7.21
N ASN A 134 5.54 13.97 -7.57
CA ASN A 134 6.26 12.72 -7.29
C ASN A 134 6.53 12.54 -5.79
N VAL A 135 5.49 12.68 -4.97
CA VAL A 135 5.57 12.50 -3.51
C VAL A 135 4.50 11.57 -3.00
N LEU A 136 4.82 10.82 -1.94
CA LEU A 136 3.91 9.89 -1.28
C LEU A 136 3.67 10.33 0.15
N ARG A 137 2.42 10.25 0.60
CA ARG A 137 2.02 10.48 1.99
C ARG A 137 1.45 9.20 2.57
N VAL A 138 1.82 8.90 3.80
CA VAL A 138 1.16 7.92 4.66
C VAL A 138 0.38 8.73 5.67
N CYS A 139 -0.93 8.61 5.62
CA CYS A 139 -1.87 9.33 6.46
C CYS A 139 -2.40 8.34 7.50
N ASP A 140 -2.07 8.58 8.76
CA ASP A 140 -2.46 7.73 9.87
C ASP A 140 -3.64 8.33 10.65
N PHE A 141 -4.27 7.49 11.47
CA PHE A 141 -5.41 7.87 12.30
C PHE A 141 -5.09 8.89 13.41
N ASN A 142 -3.82 8.99 13.82
CA ASN A 142 -3.42 9.94 14.87
C ASN A 142 -3.30 11.37 14.36
N GLY A 143 -3.33 11.56 13.03
CA GLY A 143 -3.25 12.87 12.39
C GLY A 143 -1.81 13.25 12.02
N PRO A 144 -1.63 14.43 11.39
CA PRO A 144 -0.31 14.89 11.00
C PRO A 144 0.56 15.19 12.23
N VAL A 145 1.85 14.86 12.13
CA VAL A 145 2.88 15.21 13.12
C VAL A 145 3.14 16.73 13.08
N ASP A 146 3.39 17.35 14.22
CA ASP A 146 3.71 18.77 14.31
C ASP A 146 5.06 19.07 13.64
N GLU A 147 5.15 20.17 12.87
CA GLU A 147 6.39 20.56 12.15
C GLU A 147 7.58 20.84 13.08
N ASP A 148 7.30 21.22 14.33
CA ASP A 148 8.29 21.59 15.34
C ASP A 148 8.88 20.38 16.09
N GLU A 149 8.35 19.18 15.87
CA GLU A 149 8.92 17.95 16.41
C GLU A 149 10.07 17.49 15.49
N GLU A 150 11.29 17.39 16.02
CA GLU A 150 12.46 16.81 15.33
C GLU A 150 12.26 15.30 15.15
N ASP A 151 11.28 14.93 14.34
CA ASP A 151 10.91 13.55 14.11
C ASP A 151 11.61 13.01 12.86
N GLU A 152 12.08 11.77 12.98
CA GLU A 152 12.57 10.97 11.88
C GLU A 152 11.59 9.82 11.65
N VAL A 153 11.19 9.59 10.39
CA VAL A 153 10.46 8.37 10.02
C VAL A 153 11.35 7.53 9.12
N ASP A 154 11.56 6.27 9.51
CA ASP A 154 12.48 5.34 8.82
C ASP A 154 13.91 5.89 8.68
N GLY A 155 14.37 6.69 9.66
CA GLY A 155 15.71 7.31 9.66
C GLY A 155 15.88 8.42 8.61
N GLN A 156 14.77 8.98 8.13
CA GLN A 156 14.77 10.15 7.24
C GLN A 156 14.06 11.32 7.91
N GLU A 157 14.67 12.50 7.75
CA GLU A 157 14.10 13.78 8.14
C GLU A 157 12.75 14.00 7.46
N LEU A 158 11.73 14.37 8.24
CA LEU A 158 10.41 14.70 7.72
C LEU A 158 10.47 15.91 6.78
N ARG A 159 9.68 15.86 5.72
CA ARG A 159 9.56 16.95 4.75
C ARG A 159 8.09 17.29 4.55
N TYR A 160 7.81 18.56 4.37
CA TYR A 160 6.45 19.09 4.20
C TYR A 160 6.39 19.98 2.96
N ASP A 161 5.28 19.94 2.23
CA ASP A 161 5.06 20.72 1.00
C ASP A 161 3.62 21.29 0.91
N PHE A 162 2.96 21.41 2.06
CA PHE A 162 1.58 21.81 2.17
C PHE A 162 1.41 23.33 2.18
N ASP A 163 0.20 23.78 1.83
CA ASP A 163 -0.19 25.17 1.98
C ASP A 163 -0.68 25.39 3.43
N PRO A 164 -0.06 26.30 4.22
CA PRO A 164 -0.47 26.55 5.61
C PRO A 164 -1.94 26.93 5.78
N SER A 165 -2.61 27.38 4.72
CA SER A 165 -4.05 27.67 4.71
C SER A 165 -4.95 26.43 4.62
N CYS A 166 -4.40 25.26 4.26
CA CYS A 166 -5.15 24.00 4.26
C CYS A 166 -5.65 23.66 5.69
N PRO A 167 -6.81 23.02 5.85
CA PRO A 167 -7.30 22.55 7.14
C PRO A 167 -6.27 21.69 7.88
N SER A 168 -6.22 21.78 9.21
CA SER A 168 -5.24 21.09 10.09
C SER A 168 -5.30 19.56 10.00
N ASP A 169 -6.44 19.03 9.61
CA ASP A 169 -6.76 17.61 9.44
C ASP A 169 -6.62 17.13 7.98
N HIS A 170 -6.28 18.01 7.04
CA HIS A 170 -6.21 17.65 5.64
C HIS A 170 -4.98 16.77 5.33
N TYR A 171 -5.16 15.73 4.52
CA TYR A 171 -4.11 14.72 4.20
C TYR A 171 -2.80 15.34 3.67
N THR A 172 -2.85 16.53 3.06
CA THR A 172 -1.65 17.21 2.56
C THR A 172 -0.69 17.63 3.67
N ARG A 173 -1.16 17.77 4.92
CA ARG A 173 -0.33 18.11 6.08
C ARG A 173 0.56 16.98 6.56
N PHE A 174 0.32 15.75 6.11
CA PHE A 174 1.24 14.65 6.40
C PHE A 174 2.57 14.83 5.68
N PRO A 175 3.68 14.35 6.28
CA PRO A 175 4.99 14.42 5.67
C PRO A 175 5.04 13.71 4.30
N VAL A 176 5.80 14.30 3.39
CA VAL A 176 6.08 13.74 2.07
C VAL A 176 7.29 12.81 2.09
N ARG A 177 7.16 11.71 1.37
CA ARG A 177 8.21 10.70 1.16
C ARG A 177 8.49 10.55 -0.33
N ASP A 178 9.71 10.11 -0.66
CA ASP A 178 10.01 9.67 -2.04
C ASP A 178 9.23 8.37 -2.33
N PRO A 179 8.37 8.32 -3.36
CA PRO A 179 7.51 7.17 -3.61
C PRO A 179 8.28 5.88 -3.87
N VAL A 180 9.39 5.97 -4.61
CA VAL A 180 10.20 4.81 -5.00
C VAL A 180 10.93 4.26 -3.78
N ALA A 181 11.55 5.13 -2.97
CA ALA A 181 12.22 4.74 -1.75
C ALA A 181 11.25 4.11 -0.74
N PHE A 182 10.04 4.68 -0.60
CA PHE A 182 9.02 4.15 0.31
C PHE A 182 8.54 2.75 -0.11
N LEU A 183 8.15 2.59 -1.38
CA LEU A 183 7.65 1.31 -1.89
C LEU A 183 8.75 0.23 -1.89
N GLN A 184 10.00 0.60 -2.22
CA GLN A 184 11.15 -0.28 -2.05
C GLN A 184 11.34 -0.68 -0.58
N GLY A 185 11.18 0.26 0.35
CA GLY A 185 11.19 0.01 1.79
C GLY A 185 10.15 -1.03 2.21
N CYS A 186 8.95 -1.00 1.64
CA CYS A 186 7.90 -1.99 1.92
C CYS A 186 8.29 -3.40 1.43
N VAL A 187 8.81 -3.50 0.21
CA VAL A 187 9.34 -4.76 -0.37
C VAL A 187 10.46 -5.31 0.51
N ASP A 188 11.38 -4.44 0.91
CA ASP A 188 12.54 -4.75 1.73
C ASP A 188 12.17 -5.23 3.13
N LYS A 189 11.20 -4.59 3.78
CA LYS A 189 10.67 -4.97 5.10
C LYS A 189 10.09 -6.39 5.09
N ILE A 190 9.39 -6.79 4.02
CA ILE A 190 8.92 -8.17 3.85
C ILE A 190 10.10 -9.14 3.62
N LYS A 191 11.05 -8.80 2.75
CA LYS A 191 12.23 -9.65 2.48
C LYS A 191 13.08 -9.89 3.72
N ARG A 192 13.23 -8.88 4.58
CA ARG A 192 13.94 -8.96 5.86
C ARG A 192 13.10 -9.56 6.99
N LEU A 193 11.84 -9.91 6.72
CA LEU A 193 10.86 -10.37 7.69
C LEU A 193 10.66 -9.40 8.86
N GLU A 194 10.93 -8.10 8.66
CA GLU A 194 10.50 -7.03 9.56
C GLU A 194 8.97 -6.90 9.54
N TRP A 195 8.37 -7.19 8.39
CA TRP A 195 6.95 -7.32 8.17
C TRP A 195 6.63 -8.75 7.71
N ILE A 196 5.78 -9.44 8.46
CA ILE A 196 5.33 -10.80 8.11
C ILE A 196 3.82 -10.79 7.86
N PRO A 197 3.40 -10.75 6.59
CA PRO A 197 2.00 -10.97 6.21
C PRO A 197 1.55 -12.37 6.60
N ARG A 198 0.43 -12.46 7.33
CA ARG A 198 -0.13 -13.73 7.80
C ARG A 198 -1.62 -13.60 8.13
N LYS A 199 -2.30 -14.73 8.29
CA LYS A 199 -3.69 -14.73 8.75
C LYS A 199 -3.78 -14.95 10.26
N ILE A 200 -4.57 -14.12 10.94
CA ILE A 200 -4.93 -14.25 12.36
C ILE A 200 -6.45 -14.23 12.45
N HIS A 201 -7.04 -15.30 13.00
CA HIS A 201 -8.50 -15.47 13.09
C HIS A 201 -9.26 -15.28 11.77
N GLY A 202 -8.61 -15.56 10.63
CA GLY A 202 -9.18 -15.40 9.28
C GLY A 202 -8.94 -14.03 8.65
N MET A 203 -8.46 -13.04 9.41
CA MET A 203 -8.08 -11.72 8.90
C MET A 203 -6.62 -11.71 8.45
N GLY A 204 -6.33 -11.12 7.30
CA GLY A 204 -4.97 -10.86 6.84
C GLY A 204 -4.37 -9.66 7.57
N VAL A 205 -3.25 -9.87 8.25
CA VAL A 205 -2.53 -8.83 8.98
C VAL A 205 -1.06 -8.83 8.63
N ILE A 206 -0.40 -7.68 8.78
CA ILE A 206 1.05 -7.58 8.72
C ILE A 206 1.59 -7.50 10.15
N SER A 207 2.19 -8.60 10.64
CA SER A 207 2.83 -8.63 11.96
C SER A 207 4.19 -7.97 11.95
N THR A 208 4.46 -7.16 12.98
CA THR A 208 5.69 -6.35 13.12
C THR A 208 6.51 -6.69 14.38
N GLY A 209 5.99 -7.53 15.27
CA GLY A 209 6.65 -7.89 16.52
C GLY A 209 5.82 -8.85 17.39
N GLY A 210 6.38 -9.25 18.54
CA GLY A 210 5.77 -10.21 19.47
C GLY A 210 6.43 -11.59 19.46
N ILE A 211 6.10 -12.42 20.45
CA ILE A 211 6.72 -13.75 20.63
C ILE A 211 6.36 -14.68 19.46
N GLU A 212 5.11 -14.60 19.01
CA GLU A 212 4.58 -15.36 17.89
C GLU A 212 5.26 -14.96 16.57
N TYR A 213 5.53 -13.67 16.40
CA TYR A 213 6.28 -13.13 15.27
C TYR A 213 7.72 -13.65 15.27
N GLU A 214 8.42 -13.65 16.40
CA GLU A 214 9.81 -14.14 16.50
C GLU A 214 9.91 -15.62 16.12
N ARG A 215 8.93 -16.43 16.56
CA ARG A 215 8.85 -17.86 16.18
C ARG A 215 8.61 -18.03 14.69
N LEU A 216 7.66 -17.31 14.12
CA LEU A 216 7.34 -17.37 12.70
C LEU A 216 8.51 -16.91 11.84
N ASN A 217 9.19 -15.84 12.23
CA ASN A 217 10.40 -15.34 11.60
C ASN A 217 11.48 -16.44 11.54
N LYS A 218 11.74 -17.09 12.68
CA LYS A 218 12.71 -18.20 12.76
C LYS A 218 12.32 -19.39 11.86
N ILE A 219 11.06 -19.79 11.85
CA ILE A 219 10.55 -20.88 11.00
C ILE A 219 10.79 -20.55 9.52
N LEU A 220 10.40 -19.34 9.08
CA LEU A 220 10.55 -18.91 7.69
C LEU A 220 12.02 -18.91 7.24
N ILE A 221 12.94 -18.48 8.11
CA ILE A 221 14.38 -18.47 7.82
C ILE A 221 14.97 -19.89 7.86
N GLU A 222 14.88 -20.57 9.01
CA GLU A 222 15.65 -21.79 9.26
C GLU A 222 15.06 -23.01 8.55
N GLU A 223 13.74 -23.12 8.47
CA GLU A 223 13.07 -24.29 7.91
C GLU A 223 12.74 -24.11 6.43
N TYR A 224 12.28 -22.91 6.05
CA TYR A 224 11.83 -22.62 4.70
C TYR A 224 12.82 -21.83 3.83
N GLY A 225 13.91 -21.30 4.38
CA GLY A 225 14.98 -20.68 3.58
C GLY A 225 14.66 -19.28 3.03
N TRP A 226 13.72 -18.56 3.65
CA TRP A 226 13.38 -17.20 3.23
C TRP A 226 14.57 -16.23 3.37
N PRO A 227 14.77 -15.26 2.44
CA PRO A 227 14.02 -15.05 1.19
C PRO A 227 14.60 -15.77 -0.04
N ASN A 228 15.88 -16.15 -0.02
CA ASN A 228 16.62 -16.49 -1.25
C ASN A 228 16.45 -17.95 -1.70
N ASP A 229 16.36 -18.89 -0.76
CA ASP A 229 16.24 -20.34 -1.01
C ASP A 229 14.85 -20.85 -0.58
N PHE A 230 13.84 -20.00 -0.79
CA PHE A 230 12.52 -20.21 -0.20
C PHE A 230 11.79 -21.42 -0.78
N LYS A 231 11.43 -22.36 0.11
CA LYS A 231 10.73 -23.61 -0.21
C LYS A 231 9.23 -23.36 -0.35
N GLN A 232 8.83 -22.58 -1.36
CA GLN A 232 7.44 -22.13 -1.55
C GLN A 232 6.41 -23.27 -1.53
N GLU A 233 6.62 -24.34 -2.29
CA GLU A 233 5.65 -25.46 -2.34
C GLU A 233 5.46 -26.18 -0.99
N ALA A 234 6.50 -26.19 -0.14
CA ALA A 234 6.39 -26.74 1.20
C ALA A 234 5.63 -25.76 2.10
N TRP A 235 5.95 -24.47 2.01
CA TRP A 235 5.28 -23.42 2.76
C TRP A 235 3.78 -23.38 2.48
N GLU A 236 3.38 -23.44 1.20
CA GLU A 236 1.96 -23.45 0.80
C GLU A 236 1.15 -24.57 1.47
N LYS A 237 1.78 -25.72 1.80
CA LYS A 237 1.11 -26.84 2.49
C LYS A 237 1.01 -26.64 3.99
N ASP A 238 1.94 -25.90 4.59
CA ASP A 238 2.11 -25.81 6.04
C ASP A 238 1.63 -24.49 6.64
N CYS A 239 1.61 -23.41 5.85
CA CYS A 239 1.42 -22.03 6.31
C CYS A 239 0.16 -21.82 7.16
N GLU A 240 -1.00 -22.35 6.74
CA GLU A 240 -2.27 -22.21 7.47
C GLU A 240 -2.24 -22.88 8.85
N ARG A 241 -1.51 -24.00 8.99
CA ARG A 241 -1.29 -24.64 10.29
C ARG A 241 -0.31 -23.83 11.12
N ILE A 242 0.82 -23.41 10.53
CA ILE A 242 1.85 -22.63 11.21
C ILE A 242 1.29 -21.30 11.72
N TRP A 243 0.49 -20.59 10.93
CA TRP A 243 -0.18 -19.37 11.37
C TRP A 243 -1.14 -19.64 12.52
N ARG A 244 -1.92 -20.72 12.49
CA ARG A 244 -2.81 -21.07 13.59
C ARG A 244 -2.06 -21.40 14.89
N ASP A 245 -0.94 -22.11 14.79
CA ASP A 245 -0.12 -22.51 15.93
C ASP A 245 0.64 -21.32 16.55
N ASN A 246 0.70 -20.19 15.85
CA ASN A 246 1.37 -18.95 16.27
C ASN A 246 0.41 -17.75 16.27
N ALA A 247 -0.91 -17.95 16.30
CA ALA A 247 -1.92 -16.87 16.32
C ALA A 247 -2.23 -16.40 17.74
#